data_AF-A0A140CLD7-F1
#
_entry.id   AF-A0A140CLD7-F1
#
_cell.length_a   1.000
_cell.length_b   1.000
_cell.length_c   1.000
_cell.angle_alpha   90.00
_cell.angle_beta   90.00
_cell.angle_gamma   90.00
#
_symmetry.space_group_name_H-M   'P 1'
#
loop_
_entity.id
_entity.type
_entity.pdbx_description
1 polymer ?
#
loop_
_entity_poly.entity_id
_entity_poly.type
_entity_poly.pdbx_seq_one_letter_code
_entity_poly.pdbx_strand_id
1 'polypeptide(L)'
;MHTALVAGWAGSMALYELAVFDPSDPVPDPMWRQGMFGIPFMTRLRITNSWGGWSIQGGIITNPGIWSYEGVAGPHIVGSGLGFLAAIWQLVYW
;
A
#
# COMPACT_ATOMS: atom_id res chain seq x y z
N MET A 1 15.43 13.91 -4.00
CA MET A 1 15.20 13.63 -2.55
C MET A 1 13.72 13.67 -2.16
N HIS A 2 13.01 14.78 -2.29
CA HIS A 2 11.60 14.92 -1.87
C HIS A 2 10.68 13.77 -2.37
N THR A 3 10.76 13.43 -3.67
CA THR A 3 9.97 12.35 -4.26
C THR A 3 10.19 10.99 -3.61
N ALA A 4 11.44 10.67 -3.22
CA ALA A 4 11.76 9.42 -2.54
C ALA A 4 11.09 9.35 -1.16
N LEU A 5 11.12 10.46 -0.40
CA LEU A 5 10.45 10.54 0.90
C LEU A 5 8.94 10.32 0.78
N VAL A 6 8.30 10.96 -0.21
CA VAL A 6 6.85 10.82 -0.42
C VAL A 6 6.49 9.38 -0.85
N ALA A 7 7.29 8.76 -1.72
CA ALA A 7 7.11 7.35 -2.09
C ALA A 7 7.27 6.41 -0.88
N GLY A 8 8.28 6.66 -0.05
CA GLY A 8 8.52 5.88 1.18
C GLY A 8 7.38 6.04 2.20
N TRP A 9 6.85 7.26 2.35
CA TRP A 9 5.67 7.51 3.17
C TRP A 9 4.45 6.72 2.66
N ALA A 10 4.18 6.76 1.36
CA ALA A 10 3.04 6.04 0.78
C ALA A 10 3.14 4.52 0.99
N GLY A 11 4.33 3.94 0.78
CA GLY A 11 4.56 2.52 1.03
C GLY A 11 4.46 2.13 2.51
N SER A 12 5.04 2.93 3.40
CA SER A 12 5.00 2.65 4.85
C SER A 12 3.62 2.81 5.45
N MET A 13 2.85 3.82 5.02
CA MET A 13 1.45 3.99 5.43
C MET A 13 0.59 2.80 5.00
N ALA A 14 0.75 2.32 3.75
CA ALA A 14 0.02 1.14 3.27
C ALA A 14 0.37 -0.13 4.07
N LEU A 15 1.65 -0.35 4.37
CA LEU A 15 2.08 -1.49 5.20
C LEU A 15 1.57 -1.39 6.64
N TYR A 16 1.55 -0.19 7.22
CA TYR A 16 1.00 0.04 8.54
C TYR A 16 -0.49 -0.28 8.58
N GLU A 17 -1.28 0.25 7.64
CA GLU A 17 -2.71 -0.03 7.55
C GLU A 17 -2.99 -1.52 7.37
N LEU A 18 -2.25 -2.20 6.48
CA LEU A 18 -2.40 -3.65 6.30
C LEU A 18 -2.09 -4.47 7.55
N ALA A 19 -1.21 -3.97 8.43
CA ALA A 19 -0.87 -4.67 9.67
C ALA A 19 -1.94 -4.54 10.76
N VAL A 20 -2.79 -3.51 10.70
CA VAL A 20 -3.81 -3.23 11.73
C VAL A 20 -5.24 -3.39 11.23
N PHE A 21 -5.46 -3.41 9.91
CA PHE A 21 -6.78 -3.51 9.30
C PHE A 21 -7.41 -4.88 9.58
N ASP A 22 -8.65 -4.88 10.04
CA ASP A 22 -9.47 -6.07 10.22
C ASP A 22 -10.45 -6.22 9.03
N PRO A 23 -10.25 -7.23 8.16
CA PRO A 23 -11.11 -7.44 6.99
C PRO A 23 -12.34 -8.31 7.27
N SER A 24 -12.58 -8.76 8.51
CA SER A 24 -13.58 -9.78 8.84
C SER A 24 -15.02 -9.36 8.56
N ASP A 25 -15.39 -8.12 8.88
CA ASP A 25 -16.78 -7.65 8.88
C ASP A 25 -16.98 -6.35 8.08
N PRO A 26 -17.09 -6.40 6.74
CA PRO A 26 -17.15 -5.21 5.88
C PRO A 26 -18.44 -4.39 6.01
N VAL A 27 -19.48 -4.92 6.67
CA VAL A 27 -20.78 -4.24 6.85
C VAL A 27 -20.79 -3.39 8.13
N PRO A 28 -20.61 -3.96 9.34
CA PRO A 28 -20.60 -3.17 10.57
C PRO A 28 -19.25 -2.47 10.82
N ASP A 29 -18.13 -2.99 10.31
CA ASP A 29 -16.80 -2.41 10.54
C ASP A 29 -16.00 -2.18 9.24
N PRO A 30 -16.49 -1.32 8.34
CA PRO A 30 -15.78 -0.96 7.11
C PRO A 30 -14.52 -0.12 7.39
N MET A 31 -13.63 -0.04 6.38
CA MET A 31 -12.35 0.70 6.42
C MET A 31 -12.37 2.10 7.07
N TRP A 32 -13.45 2.86 6.89
CA TRP A 32 -13.56 4.22 7.43
C TRP A 32 -13.88 4.26 8.93
N ARG A 33 -14.40 3.17 9.52
CA ARG A 33 -14.58 3.05 10.98
C ARG A 33 -13.28 2.69 11.69
N GLN A 34 -12.38 2.00 11.00
CA GLN A 34 -11.06 1.62 11.52
C GLN A 34 -9.99 2.71 11.31
N GLY A 35 -10.36 3.85 10.71
CA GLY A 35 -9.43 4.97 10.49
C GLY A 35 -8.43 4.76 9.36
N MET A 36 -8.75 3.89 8.39
CA MET A 36 -7.89 3.67 7.22
C MET A 36 -7.93 4.88 6.28
N PHE A 37 -6.76 5.33 5.81
CA PHE A 37 -6.59 6.45 4.91
C PHE A 37 -6.13 6.01 3.52
N GLY A 38 -5.06 5.21 3.43
CA GLY A 38 -4.44 4.74 2.18
C GLY A 38 -5.26 3.68 1.45
N ILE A 39 -5.81 2.69 2.17
CA ILE A 39 -6.66 1.62 1.61
C ILE A 39 -7.79 2.17 0.73
N PRO A 40 -8.61 3.16 1.17
CA PRO A 40 -9.64 3.77 0.33
C PRO A 40 -9.15 4.27 -1.04
N PHE A 41 -7.96 4.87 -1.12
CA PHE A 41 -7.41 5.37 -2.38
C PHE A 41 -6.97 4.24 -3.31
N MET A 42 -6.39 3.17 -2.76
CA MET A 42 -6.04 1.97 -3.52
C MET A 42 -7.30 1.27 -4.04
N THR A 43 -8.32 1.11 -3.19
CA THR A 43 -9.61 0.50 -3.57
C THR A 43 -10.34 1.29 -4.64
N ARG A 44 -10.28 2.63 -4.60
CA ARG A 44 -10.84 3.49 -5.65
C ARG A 44 -10.27 3.18 -7.03
N LEU A 45 -9.02 2.73 -7.10
CA LEU A 45 -8.35 2.32 -8.34
C LEU A 45 -8.41 0.81 -8.59
N ARG A 46 -9.36 0.10 -7.95
CA ARG A 46 -9.66 -1.33 -8.12
C ARG A 46 -8.63 -2.30 -7.54
N ILE A 47 -7.81 -1.86 -6.60
CA ILE A 47 -7.05 -2.78 -5.75
C ILE A 47 -7.98 -3.24 -4.63
N THR A 48 -8.48 -4.47 -4.71
CA THR A 48 -9.51 -4.99 -3.78
C THR A 48 -9.06 -6.20 -2.98
N ASN A 49 -7.95 -6.83 -3.35
CA ASN A 49 -7.54 -8.14 -2.83
C ASN A 49 -6.20 -8.03 -2.09
N SER A 50 -6.03 -8.90 -1.09
CA SER A 50 -4.79 -9.05 -0.31
C SER A 50 -4.15 -10.41 -0.55
N TRP A 51 -2.83 -10.47 -0.42
CA TRP A 51 -2.07 -11.73 -0.32
C TRP A 51 -2.41 -12.56 0.93
N GLY A 52 -3.04 -11.95 1.93
CA GLY A 52 -3.64 -12.62 3.08
C GLY A 52 -4.93 -13.40 2.78
N GLY A 53 -5.35 -13.47 1.52
CA GLY A 53 -6.48 -14.31 1.09
C GLY A 53 -7.86 -13.71 1.31
N TRP A 54 -7.94 -12.40 1.56
CA TRP A 54 -9.20 -11.67 1.72
C TRP A 54 -9.40 -10.61 0.63
N SER A 55 -10.65 -10.22 0.46
CA SER A 55 -11.08 -9.13 -0.41
C SER A 55 -11.87 -8.09 0.40
N ILE A 56 -11.80 -6.82 0.00
CA ILE A 56 -12.44 -5.73 0.74
C ILE A 56 -13.98 -5.83 0.78
N GLN A 57 -14.57 -6.63 -0.10
CA GLN A 57 -16.00 -6.97 -0.09
C GLN A 57 -16.34 -8.17 0.82
N GLY A 58 -15.39 -8.71 1.60
CA GLY A 58 -15.59 -9.86 2.49
C GLY A 58 -15.44 -11.23 1.82
N GLY A 59 -14.91 -11.27 0.59
CA GLY A 59 -14.67 -12.52 -0.13
C GLY A 59 -13.36 -13.20 0.25
N ILE A 60 -13.32 -14.53 0.16
CA ILE A 60 -12.08 -15.32 0.26
C ILE A 60 -11.43 -15.42 -1.12
N ILE A 61 -10.15 -15.09 -1.22
CA ILE A 61 -9.37 -15.06 -2.46
C ILE A 61 -8.26 -16.12 -2.37
N THR A 62 -8.16 -17.01 -3.36
CA THR A 62 -7.07 -17.99 -3.46
C THR A 62 -5.92 -17.52 -4.34
N ASN A 63 -6.20 -16.64 -5.31
CA ASN A 63 -5.19 -16.06 -6.17
C ASN A 63 -5.43 -14.55 -6.36
N PRO A 64 -4.83 -13.70 -5.52
CA PRO A 64 -4.95 -12.24 -5.60
C PRO A 64 -4.13 -11.62 -6.72
N GLY A 65 -3.26 -12.38 -7.40
CA GLY A 65 -2.35 -11.87 -8.41
C GLY A 65 -1.23 -10.98 -7.85
N ILE A 66 -0.50 -10.30 -8.73
CA ILE A 66 0.64 -9.45 -8.36
C ILE A 66 0.19 -8.12 -7.75
N TRP A 67 -0.91 -7.54 -8.25
CA TRP A 67 -1.41 -6.22 -7.84
C TRP A 67 -2.44 -6.31 -6.71
N SER A 68 -1.99 -6.79 -5.55
CA SER A 68 -2.72 -6.70 -4.27
C SER A 68 -2.37 -5.41 -3.52
N TYR A 69 -2.96 -5.16 -2.35
CA TYR A 69 -2.55 -4.05 -1.49
C TYR A 69 -1.05 -4.13 -1.12
N GLU A 70 -0.55 -5.31 -0.78
CA GLU A 70 0.88 -5.57 -0.53
C GLU A 70 1.70 -5.33 -1.80
N GLY A 71 1.18 -5.78 -2.94
CA GLY A 71 1.77 -5.59 -4.26
C GLY A 71 1.90 -4.13 -4.69
N VAL A 72 1.08 -3.21 -4.15
CA VAL A 72 1.23 -1.76 -4.34
C VAL A 72 2.25 -1.17 -3.37
N ALA A 73 2.26 -1.62 -2.11
CA ALA A 73 3.19 -1.13 -1.10
C ALA A 73 4.65 -1.43 -1.46
N GLY A 74 4.93 -2.65 -1.96
CA GLY A 74 6.29 -3.08 -2.34
C GLY A 74 6.99 -2.15 -3.33
N PRO A 75 6.42 -1.86 -4.51
CA PRO A 75 6.99 -0.93 -5.48
C PRO A 75 7.22 0.48 -4.96
N HIS A 76 6.39 0.99 -4.04
CA HIS A 76 6.60 2.30 -3.43
C HIS A 76 7.84 2.33 -2.53
N ILE A 77 8.10 1.25 -1.76
CA ILE A 77 9.31 1.12 -0.94
C ILE A 77 10.56 0.98 -1.82
N VAL A 78 10.52 0.11 -2.82
CA VAL A 78 11.65 -0.08 -3.75
C VAL A 78 11.92 1.21 -4.53
N GLY A 79 10.88 1.86 -5.04
CA GLY A 79 10.96 3.14 -5.76
C GLY A 79 11.52 4.28 -4.90
N SER A 80 11.16 4.33 -3.61
CA SER A 80 11.77 5.23 -2.64
C SER A 80 13.29 5.03 -2.54
N GLY A 81 13.75 3.79 -2.37
CA GLY A 81 15.17 3.46 -2.28
C GLY A 81 15.95 3.86 -3.55
N LEU A 82 15.40 3.55 -4.72
CA LEU A 82 16.00 3.94 -6.00
C LEU A 82 16.07 5.46 -6.16
N GLY A 83 14.99 6.17 -5.80
CA GLY A 83 14.94 7.64 -5.85
C GLY A 83 15.91 8.31 -4.87
N PHE A 84 16.18 7.66 -3.73
CA PHE A 84 17.18 8.11 -2.77
C PHE A 84 18.61 7.97 -3.31
N LEU A 85 18.95 6.79 -3.87
CA LEU A 85 20.25 6.56 -4.50
C LEU A 85 20.49 7.52 -5.67
N ALA A 86 19.49 7.73 -6.52
CA ALA A 86 19.56 8.70 -7.61
C ALA A 86 19.81 10.12 -7.11
N ALA A 87 19.18 10.53 -5.99
CA ALA A 87 19.37 11.85 -5.42
C ALA A 87 20.80 12.07 -4.89
N ILE A 88 21.42 11.05 -4.29
CA ILE A 88 22.82 11.11 -3.85
C ILE A 88 23.73 11.27 -5.07
N TRP A 89 23.53 10.45 -6.10
CA TRP A 89 24.35 10.51 -7.30
C TRP A 89 24.30 11.91 -7.95
N GLN A 90 23.10 12.47 -8.12
CA GLN A 90 22.91 13.80 -8.71
C GLN A 90 23.52 14.93 -7.87
N LEU A 91 23.56 14.77 -6.54
CA LEU A 91 24.19 15.75 -5.66
C LEU A 91 25.71 15.71 -5.74
N VAL A 92 26.29 14.51 -5.84
CA VAL A 92 27.74 14.32 -5.88
C VAL A 92 28.31 14.71 -7.25
N TYR A 93 27.61 14.33 -8.33
CA TYR A 93 27.99 14.60 -9.71
C TYR A 93 27.12 15.71 -10.32
N TRP A 94 27.07 16.84 -9.62
CA TRP A 94 26.42 18.06 -10.11
C TRP A 94 27.25 18.76 -11.20
#